data_AF-M4E0K8-F1
#
_entry.id   AF-M4E0K8-F1
#
_cell.length_a   1.000
_cell.length_b   1.000
_cell.length_c   1.000
_cell.angle_alpha   90.00
_cell.angle_beta   90.00
_cell.angle_gamma   90.00
#
_symmetry.space_group_name_H-M   'P 1'
#
loop_
_entity.id
_entity.type
_entity.pdbx_description
1 polymer ?
#
loop_
_entity_poly.entity_id
_entity_poly.type
_entity_poly.pdbx_seq_one_letter_code
_entity_poly.pdbx_strand_id
1 'polypeptide(L)'
;MSQMKMADDKIIEGDVDLISTLPDVILQDILCFIPTKLAITTSLLSRRWRHVWCEIPSISLDVDTQTAASVNETLTRYKAPKTKSFHLIITTMMGNIPHIDRWIEGAMSHNVENLSLDFLRHYYKYKLPDFFYNTSSFKQLDITLSYDCKVNESFR
;
A
#
# COMPACT_ATOMS: atom_id res chain seq x y z
N MET A 1 52.03 3.86 -44.29
CA MET A 1 50.87 4.77 -44.13
C MET A 1 49.61 3.93 -44.30
N SER A 2 48.67 4.06 -43.37
CA SER A 2 47.35 3.42 -43.30
C SER A 2 47.27 1.90 -43.14
N GLN A 3 46.89 1.46 -41.94
CA GLN A 3 45.57 0.83 -41.80
C GLN A 3 44.86 1.41 -40.58
N MET A 4 43.70 1.99 -40.85
CA MET A 4 42.71 2.46 -39.90
C MET A 4 41.91 1.25 -39.44
N LYS A 5 42.03 0.89 -38.16
CA LYS A 5 41.12 -0.05 -37.50
C LYS A 5 40.18 0.79 -36.66
N MET A 6 38.99 1.07 -37.21
CA MET A 6 37.91 1.61 -36.39
C MET A 6 37.41 0.46 -35.53
N ALA A 7 37.56 0.61 -34.21
CA ALA A 7 36.90 -0.27 -33.26
C ALA A 7 35.40 -0.01 -33.33
N ASP A 8 34.63 -1.10 -33.39
CA ASP A 8 33.18 -1.09 -33.25
C ASP A 8 32.77 -0.25 -32.04
N ASP A 9 32.08 0.87 -32.31
CA ASP A 9 31.17 1.47 -31.34
C ASP A 9 30.02 0.47 -31.15
N LYS A 10 30.23 -0.47 -30.24
CA LYS A 10 29.18 -1.31 -29.70
C LYS A 10 28.25 -0.38 -28.90
N ILE A 11 27.28 0.21 -29.59
CA ILE A 11 26.11 0.83 -28.96
C ILE A 11 25.56 -0.25 -28.03
N ILE A 12 25.76 -0.06 -26.72
CA ILE A 12 25.03 -0.82 -25.72
C ILE A 12 23.60 -0.33 -25.94
N GLU A 13 22.81 -1.11 -26.70
CA GLU A 13 21.36 -0.99 -26.69
C GLU A 13 20.98 -1.03 -25.22
N GLY A 14 20.67 0.15 -24.68
CA GLY A 14 20.24 0.29 -23.31
C GLY A 14 19.03 -0.62 -23.16
N ASP A 15 19.14 -1.57 -22.23
CA ASP A 15 18.11 -2.52 -21.86
C ASP A 15 16.76 -1.77 -21.81
N VAL A 16 15.91 -2.04 -22.80
CA VAL A 16 14.65 -1.30 -22.96
C VAL A 16 13.82 -1.59 -21.71
N ASP A 17 13.45 -0.56 -20.96
CA ASP A 17 12.60 -0.71 -19.76
C ASP A 17 11.19 -1.13 -20.17
N LEU A 18 11.01 -2.43 -20.41
CA LEU A 18 9.77 -3.05 -20.86
C LEU A 18 8.64 -2.82 -19.86
N ILE A 19 8.94 -2.76 -18.56
CA ILE A 19 7.92 -2.53 -17.54
C ILE A 19 7.37 -1.12 -17.70
N SER A 20 8.23 -0.10 -17.89
CA SER A 20 7.77 1.27 -18.15
C SER A 20 7.05 1.45 -19.48
N THR A 21 7.12 0.50 -20.42
CA THR A 21 6.31 0.52 -21.66
C THR A 21 4.87 0.05 -21.47
N LEU A 22 4.55 -0.66 -20.37
CA LEU A 22 3.20 -1.17 -20.13
C LEU A 22 2.19 -0.02 -19.97
N PRO A 23 0.91 -0.20 -20.32
CA PRO A 23 -0.16 0.76 -20.03
C PRO A 23 -0.35 0.98 -18.52
N ASP A 24 -0.81 2.17 -18.14
CA ASP A 24 -1.00 2.53 -16.71
C ASP A 24 -1.91 1.56 -15.97
N VAL A 25 -2.96 1.06 -16.64
CA VAL A 25 -3.87 0.06 -16.06
C VAL A 25 -3.14 -1.21 -15.63
N ILE A 26 -2.20 -1.70 -16.45
CA ILE A 26 -1.42 -2.90 -16.12
C ILE A 26 -0.44 -2.61 -14.98
N LEU A 27 0.17 -1.42 -14.98
CA LEU A 27 1.03 -1.00 -13.88
C LEU A 27 0.24 -0.89 -12.57
N GLN A 28 -0.98 -0.33 -12.61
CA GLN A 28 -1.87 -0.26 -11.46
C GLN A 28 -2.21 -1.66 -10.93
N ASP A 29 -2.52 -2.60 -11.81
CA ASP A 29 -2.79 -3.99 -11.43
C ASP A 29 -1.57 -4.64 -10.76
N ILE A 30 -0.36 -4.48 -11.33
CA ILE A 30 0.88 -4.97 -10.72
C ILE A 30 1.07 -4.38 -9.31
N LEU A 31 0.88 -3.06 -9.18
CA LEU A 31 1.04 -2.36 -7.91
C LEU A 31 0.00 -2.78 -6.85
N CYS A 32 -1.16 -3.31 -7.25
CA CYS A 32 -2.15 -3.84 -6.32
C CYS A 32 -1.72 -5.14 -5.64
N PHE A 33 -0.74 -5.86 -6.20
CA PHE A 33 -0.24 -7.12 -5.63
C PHE A 33 0.90 -6.92 -4.62
N ILE A 34 1.37 -5.69 -4.42
CA ILE A 34 2.45 -5.38 -3.48
C ILE A 34 1.97 -4.44 -2.37
N PRO A 35 2.61 -4.44 -1.19
CA PRO A 35 2.34 -3.47 -0.14
C PRO A 35 2.44 -2.03 -0.65
N THR A 36 1.53 -1.14 -0.22
CA THR A 36 1.49 0.25 -0.72
C THR A 36 2.79 1.00 -0.47
N LYS A 37 3.49 0.72 0.63
CA LYS A 37 4.83 1.27 0.89
C LYS A 37 5.83 0.93 -0.22
N LEU A 38 5.82 -0.32 -0.70
CA LEU A 38 6.66 -0.73 -1.82
C LEU A 38 6.18 -0.10 -3.13
N ALA A 39 4.86 -0.03 -3.37
CA ALA A 39 4.31 0.68 -4.52
C ALA A 39 4.76 2.15 -4.57
N ILE A 40 4.72 2.85 -3.44
CA ILE A 40 5.27 4.22 -3.33
C ILE A 40 6.77 4.23 -3.62
N THR A 41 7.53 3.25 -3.15
CA THR A 41 8.97 3.17 -3.40
C THR A 41 9.29 2.96 -4.89
N THR A 42 8.46 2.22 -5.63
CA THR A 42 8.61 2.08 -7.09
C THR A 42 8.43 3.40 -7.84
N SER A 43 7.82 4.43 -7.24
CA SER A 43 7.76 5.78 -7.82
C SER A 43 9.13 6.43 -8.03
N LEU A 44 10.18 5.90 -7.40
CA LEU A 44 11.55 6.34 -7.60
C LEU A 44 12.15 5.86 -8.94
N LEU A 45 11.58 4.80 -9.54
CA LEU A 45 12.07 4.22 -10.79
C LEU A 45 11.76 5.10 -12.00
N SER A 46 10.66 5.86 -11.95
CA SER A 46 10.24 6.71 -13.06
C SER A 46 9.17 7.72 -12.64
N ARG A 47 9.16 8.90 -13.28
CA ARG A 47 8.14 9.94 -13.05
C ARG A 47 6.72 9.42 -13.29
N ARG A 48 6.56 8.49 -14.23
CA ARG A 48 5.26 7.89 -14.57
C ARG A 48 4.69 7.10 -13.38
N TRP A 49 5.53 6.27 -12.74
CA TRP A 49 5.13 5.43 -11.62
C TRP A 49 4.66 6.24 -10.40
N ARG A 50 5.13 7.48 -10.26
CA ARG A 50 4.67 8.44 -9.24
C ARG A 50 3.18 8.74 -9.34
N HIS A 51 2.61 8.72 -10.54
CA HIS A 51 1.18 8.97 -10.75
C HIS A 51 0.37 7.68 -10.65
N VAL A 52 0.89 6.58 -11.20
CA VAL A 52 0.23 5.27 -11.23
C VAL A 52 -0.14 4.78 -9.82
N TRP A 53 0.77 4.83 -8.85
CA TRP A 53 0.47 4.31 -7.51
C TRP A 53 -0.65 5.11 -6.81
N CYS A 54 -0.81 6.40 -7.10
CA CYS A 54 -1.85 7.22 -6.48
C CYS A 54 -3.26 6.84 -6.92
N GLU A 55 -3.41 6.07 -7.99
CA GLU A 55 -4.68 5.73 -8.62
C GLU A 55 -5.05 4.24 -8.47
N ILE A 56 -4.24 3.47 -7.74
CA ILE A 56 -4.50 2.04 -7.54
C ILE A 56 -5.83 1.82 -6.80
N PRO A 57 -6.64 0.82 -7.20
CA PRO A 57 -7.92 0.54 -6.56
C PRO A 57 -7.79 -0.09 -5.17
N SER A 58 -6.59 -0.48 -4.72
CA SER A 58 -6.37 -1.14 -3.44
C SER A 58 -5.18 -0.55 -2.70
N ILE A 59 -5.37 -0.13 -1.44
CA ILE A 59 -4.28 0.32 -0.56
C ILE A 59 -4.17 -0.60 0.66
N SER A 60 -2.93 -0.91 1.05
CA SER A 60 -2.58 -1.62 2.28
C SER A 60 -1.59 -0.79 3.09
N LEU A 61 -2.01 -0.40 4.30
CA LEU A 61 -1.24 0.39 5.23
C LEU A 61 -0.89 -0.44 6.46
N ASP A 62 0.40 -0.57 6.70
CA ASP A 62 0.95 -1.18 7.89
C ASP A 62 1.43 -0.09 8.86
N VAL A 63 0.82 -0.07 10.04
CA VAL A 63 1.05 0.92 11.09
C VAL A 63 2.32 0.63 11.90
N ASP A 64 2.88 -0.58 11.80
CA ASP A 64 4.14 -0.95 12.46
C ASP A 64 5.34 -0.38 11.72
N THR A 65 5.30 -0.45 10.39
CA THR A 65 6.42 -0.06 9.52
C THR A 65 6.33 1.38 9.02
N GLN A 66 5.29 2.13 9.41
CA GLN A 66 5.02 3.51 8.98
C GLN A 66 4.62 4.41 10.16
N THR A 67 5.12 5.64 10.16
CA THR A 67 4.69 6.66 11.13
C THR A 67 3.32 7.22 10.76
N ALA A 68 2.59 7.77 11.73
CA ALA A 68 1.29 8.39 11.44
C ALA A 68 1.39 9.54 10.43
N ALA A 69 2.50 10.28 10.41
CA ALA A 69 2.76 11.32 9.41
C ALA A 69 2.89 10.73 8.00
N SER A 70 3.61 9.61 7.85
CA SER A 70 3.77 8.91 6.57
C SER A 70 2.43 8.38 6.04
N VAL A 71 1.60 7.83 6.93
CA VAL A 71 0.26 7.33 6.55
C VAL A 71 -0.63 8.49 6.10
N ASN A 72 -0.66 9.59 6.86
CA ASN A 72 -1.43 10.78 6.50
C ASN A 72 -0.98 11.36 5.15
N GLU A 73 0.32 11.44 4.90
CA GLU A 73 0.85 11.90 3.61
C GLU A 73 0.43 10.97 2.46
N THR A 74 0.44 9.66 2.70
CA THR A 74 -0.01 8.66 1.71
C THR A 74 -1.48 8.86 1.36
N LEU A 75 -2.35 8.98 2.37
CA LEU A 75 -3.79 9.23 2.16
C LEU A 75 -4.04 10.56 1.45
N THR A 76 -3.25 11.60 1.74
CA THR A 76 -3.38 12.92 1.07
C THR A 76 -3.02 12.85 -0.42
N ARG A 77 -2.06 12.01 -0.79
CA ARG A 77 -1.61 11.84 -2.18
C ARG A 77 -2.49 10.88 -2.98
N TYR A 78 -3.27 10.04 -2.29
CA TYR A 78 -4.13 9.07 -2.90
C TYR A 78 -5.31 9.74 -3.60
N LYS A 79 -5.55 9.36 -4.85
CA LYS A 79 -6.52 10.02 -5.75
C LYS A 79 -7.42 9.05 -6.49
N ALA A 80 -7.42 7.76 -6.12
CA ALA A 80 -8.20 6.77 -6.85
C ALA A 80 -9.69 7.16 -6.83
N PRO A 81 -10.32 7.35 -8.00
CA PRO A 81 -11.72 7.79 -8.07
C PRO A 81 -12.71 6.69 -7.65
N LYS A 82 -12.26 5.42 -7.63
CA LYS A 82 -13.00 4.26 -7.13
C LYS A 82 -12.06 3.31 -6.41
N THR A 83 -11.82 3.59 -5.13
CA THR A 83 -11.10 2.66 -4.26
C THR A 83 -11.97 1.44 -4.01
N LYS A 84 -11.52 0.27 -4.46
CA LYS A 84 -12.21 -0.99 -4.20
C LYS A 84 -11.89 -1.52 -2.81
N SER A 85 -10.64 -1.40 -2.37
CA SER A 85 -10.20 -2.06 -1.14
C SER A 85 -9.24 -1.20 -0.32
N PHE A 86 -9.39 -1.26 1.00
CA PHE A 86 -8.50 -0.65 1.97
C PHE A 86 -8.16 -1.67 3.05
N HIS A 87 -6.88 -1.88 3.29
CA HIS A 87 -6.38 -2.84 4.26
C HIS A 87 -5.53 -2.10 5.29
N LEU A 88 -5.89 -2.22 6.57
CA LEU A 88 -5.17 -1.59 7.67
C LEU A 88 -4.67 -2.65 8.64
N ILE A 89 -3.35 -2.73 8.81
CA ILE A 89 -2.70 -3.61 9.78
C ILE A 89 -2.38 -2.79 11.02
N ILE A 90 -3.00 -3.15 12.14
CA ILE A 90 -2.97 -2.45 13.41
C ILE A 90 -2.15 -3.29 14.39
N THR A 91 -0.95 -2.82 14.74
CA THR A 91 -0.11 -3.43 15.79
C THR A 91 -0.18 -2.66 17.11
N THR A 92 0.28 -3.30 18.18
CA THR A 92 0.29 -2.91 19.62
C THR A 92 0.78 -1.49 20.01
N MET A 93 1.14 -0.62 19.07
CA MET A 93 1.59 0.75 19.36
C MET A 93 0.40 1.64 19.75
N MET A 94 0.14 1.80 21.05
CA MET A 94 -0.95 2.64 21.59
C MET A 94 -0.95 4.10 21.07
N GLY A 95 0.20 4.60 20.60
CA GLY A 95 0.33 5.97 20.08
C GLY A 95 -0.47 6.27 18.80
N ASN A 96 -0.87 5.24 18.04
CA ASN A 96 -1.60 5.42 16.78
C ASN A 96 -3.12 5.29 16.91
N ILE A 97 -3.67 4.92 18.07
CA ILE A 97 -5.13 4.73 18.27
C ILE A 97 -5.96 5.92 17.77
N PRO A 98 -5.64 7.19 18.13
CA PRO A 98 -6.44 8.33 17.69
C PRO A 98 -6.35 8.59 16.17
N HIS A 99 -5.39 7.97 15.49
CA HIS A 99 -5.20 8.09 14.05
C HIS A 99 -5.94 7.00 13.28
N ILE A 100 -6.18 5.84 13.89
CA ILE A 100 -6.91 4.73 13.25
C ILE A 100 -8.30 5.18 12.81
N ASP A 101 -9.05 5.82 13.70
CA ASP A 101 -10.39 6.33 13.37
C ASP A 101 -10.35 7.31 12.20
N ARG A 102 -9.35 8.21 12.18
CA ARG A 102 -9.14 9.17 11.09
C ARG A 102 -8.75 8.49 9.77
N TRP A 103 -7.96 7.43 9.82
CA TRP A 103 -7.58 6.69 8.61
C TRP A 103 -8.75 5.89 8.04
N ILE A 104 -9.56 5.29 8.91
CA ILE A 104 -10.80 4.63 8.50
C ILE A 104 -11.73 5.68 7.91
N GLU A 105 -11.99 6.80 8.59
CA GLU A 105 -12.82 7.89 8.06
C GLU A 105 -12.32 8.39 6.69
N GLY A 106 -11.00 8.58 6.55
CA GLY A 106 -10.36 8.92 5.28
C GLY A 106 -10.65 7.88 4.19
N ALA A 107 -10.47 6.59 4.48
CA ALA A 107 -10.79 5.51 3.54
C ALA A 107 -12.27 5.50 3.15
N MET A 108 -13.18 5.70 4.11
CA MET A 108 -14.62 5.75 3.87
C MET A 108 -15.02 6.95 3.02
N SER A 109 -14.35 8.11 3.18
CA SER A 109 -14.58 9.30 2.34
C SER A 109 -14.24 9.08 0.85
N HIS A 110 -13.42 8.06 0.56
CA HIS A 110 -13.09 7.64 -0.80
C HIS A 110 -14.02 6.53 -1.34
N ASN A 111 -15.17 6.30 -0.69
CA ASN A 111 -16.18 5.30 -1.07
C ASN A 111 -15.60 3.88 -1.17
N VAL A 112 -14.73 3.49 -0.23
CA VAL A 112 -14.17 2.14 -0.21
C VAL A 112 -15.29 1.10 -0.14
N GLU A 113 -15.17 0.05 -0.96
CA GLU A 113 -16.13 -1.06 -0.98
C GLU A 113 -15.76 -2.14 0.04
N ASN A 114 -14.47 -2.45 0.18
CA ASN A 114 -13.97 -3.51 1.05
C ASN A 114 -12.97 -2.92 2.06
N LEU A 115 -13.27 -3.04 3.36
CA LEU A 115 -12.34 -2.67 4.42
C LEU A 115 -11.88 -3.92 5.16
N SER A 116 -10.55 -4.10 5.26
CA SER A 116 -9.94 -5.12 6.11
C SER A 116 -9.19 -4.45 7.25
N LEU A 117 -9.46 -4.89 8.47
CA LEU A 117 -8.80 -4.46 9.69
C LEU A 117 -8.14 -5.67 10.36
N ASP A 118 -6.81 -5.69 10.38
CA ASP A 118 -6.05 -6.74 11.07
C ASP A 118 -5.51 -6.21 12.39
N PHE A 119 -6.07 -6.69 13.49
CA PHE A 119 -5.64 -6.36 14.84
C PHE A 119 -4.64 -7.39 15.33
N LEU A 120 -3.37 -7.05 15.23
CA LEU A 120 -2.26 -7.85 15.74
C LEU A 120 -2.02 -7.52 17.23
N ARG A 121 -1.89 -8.56 18.05
CA ARG A 121 -1.47 -8.48 19.48
C ARG A 121 -2.40 -7.61 20.35
N HIS A 122 -3.27 -8.27 21.14
CA HIS A 122 -3.97 -7.68 22.29
C HIS A 122 -4.84 -6.42 22.07
N TYR A 123 -5.31 -6.13 20.85
CA TYR A 123 -6.20 -5.00 20.55
C TYR A 123 -7.69 -5.26 20.86
N TYR A 124 -8.00 -5.99 21.94
CA TYR A 124 -9.34 -6.53 22.23
C TYR A 124 -10.37 -5.49 22.73
N LYS A 125 -10.05 -4.20 22.75
CA LYS A 125 -10.96 -3.14 23.23
C LYS A 125 -11.28 -2.06 22.19
N TYR A 126 -10.79 -2.17 20.96
CA TYR A 126 -11.16 -1.21 19.93
C TYR A 126 -12.65 -1.35 19.60
N LYS A 127 -13.35 -0.23 19.60
CA LYS A 127 -14.75 -0.15 19.17
C LYS A 127 -14.76 0.57 17.83
N LEU A 128 -15.41 -0.04 16.84
CA LEU A 128 -15.63 0.63 15.57
C LEU A 128 -16.42 1.93 15.80
N PRO A 129 -15.98 3.06 15.21
CA PRO A 129 -16.68 4.33 15.33
C PRO A 129 -18.09 4.29 14.75
N ASP A 130 -18.99 5.13 15.27
CA ASP A 130 -20.41 5.15 14.87
C ASP A 130 -20.61 5.51 13.38
N PHE A 131 -19.71 6.32 12.80
CA PHE A 131 -19.77 6.69 11.38
C PHE A 131 -19.67 5.47 10.46
N PHE A 132 -19.13 4.36 10.95
CA PHE A 132 -18.98 3.12 10.20
C PHE A 132 -20.32 2.57 9.70
N TYR A 133 -21.36 2.65 10.54
CA TYR A 133 -22.68 2.06 10.28
C TYR A 133 -23.55 2.89 9.32
N ASN A 134 -23.13 4.11 8.99
CA ASN A 134 -23.92 5.05 8.19
C ASN A 134 -23.48 5.15 6.73
N THR A 135 -22.55 4.32 6.28
CA THR A 135 -21.96 4.42 4.93
C THR A 135 -22.67 3.53 3.91
N SER A 136 -23.00 4.06 2.74
CA SER A 136 -23.76 3.35 1.70
C SER A 136 -22.91 2.69 0.61
N SER A 137 -21.62 3.01 0.51
CA SER A 137 -20.69 2.43 -0.48
C SER A 137 -20.09 1.09 -0.04
N PHE A 138 -20.22 0.78 1.25
CA PHE A 138 -19.53 -0.30 1.91
C PHE A 138 -20.18 -1.66 1.61
N LYS A 139 -19.39 -2.64 1.17
CA LYS A 139 -19.86 -3.98 0.77
C LYS A 139 -19.34 -5.08 1.68
N GLN A 140 -18.10 -4.99 2.15
CA GLN A 140 -17.46 -6.06 2.92
C GLN A 140 -16.56 -5.51 4.02
N LEU A 141 -16.72 -6.06 5.23
CA LEU A 141 -15.83 -5.86 6.38
C LEU A 141 -15.14 -7.16 6.73
N ASP A 142 -13.82 -7.16 6.66
CA ASP A 142 -13.00 -8.24 7.19
C ASP A 142 -12.30 -7.76 8.47
N ILE A 143 -12.47 -8.51 9.56
CA ILE A 143 -11.78 -8.27 10.83
C ILE A 143 -10.94 -9.50 11.15
N THR A 144 -9.63 -9.34 11.20
CA THR A 144 -8.69 -10.38 11.61
C THR A 144 -8.18 -10.06 13.00
N LEU A 145 -8.22 -11.05 13.90
CA LEU A 145 -7.67 -10.95 15.25
C LEU A 145 -6.55 -11.97 15.38
N SER A 146 -5.30 -11.50 15.32
CA SER A 146 -4.14 -12.38 15.39
C SER A 146 -3.57 -12.42 16.80
N TYR A 147 -3.45 -13.64 17.33
CA TYR A 147 -2.82 -13.91 18.62
C TYR A 147 -1.46 -14.57 18.39
N ASP A 148 -0.40 -13.98 18.95
CA ASP A 148 0.88 -14.67 19.00
C ASP A 148 0.77 -15.84 19.99
N CYS A 149 0.82 -17.06 19.47
CA CYS A 149 1.05 -18.24 20.28
C CYS A 149 2.56 -18.30 20.58
N LYS A 150 2.95 -18.01 21.83
CA LYS A 150 4.31 -18.31 22.29
C LYS A 150 4.47 -19.83 22.31
N VAL A 151 5.11 -20.39 21.30
CA VAL A 151 5.60 -21.76 21.37
C VAL A 151 6.75 -21.74 22.39
N ASN A 152 6.56 -22.41 23.53
CA ASN A 152 7.64 -22.60 24.49
C ASN A 152 8.69 -23.50 23.82
N GLU A 153 9.75 -22.92 23.29
CA GLU A 153 10.96 -23.68 22.94
C GLU A 153 11.63 -24.13 24.24
N SER A 154 11.16 -25.25 24.77
CA SER A 154 11.91 -26.09 25.69
C SER A 154 12.00 -27.50 25.12
N PHE A 155 12.77 -27.65 24.04
CA PHE A 155 13.35 -28.93 23.68
C PHE A 155 14.75 -28.97 24.27
N ARG A 156 14.93 -29.82 25.28
CA ARG A 156 16.23 -30.27 25.79
C ARG A 156 16.96 -31.07 24.73
#